data_AF-A0A2N2NBM1-F1
#
_entry.id   AF-A0A2N2NBM1-F1
#
_cell.length_a   1.000
_cell.length_b   1.000
_cell.length_c   1.000
_cell.angle_alpha   90.00
_cell.angle_beta   90.00
_cell.angle_gamma   90.00
#
_symmetry.space_group_name_H-M   'P 1'
#
loop_
_entity.id
_entity.type
_entity.pdbx_description
1 polymer ?
#
loop_
_entity_poly.entity_id
_entity_poly.type
_entity_poly.pdbx_seq_one_letter_code
_entity_poly.pdbx_strand_id
1 'polypeptide(L)'
;MDLIKNNPNNFCFTAEDEEYFHILKNKNDGLINCLEKIFSVNQKIHLDDLVIAIKKTIWKRQKDDLINELLPNAIVVQFISNYKKINKLTNNFVSYIKCEKKEFTKVEKKSLPYLEKLNIVEYKELVNYLISQGEKRGTCYSEIRYSPLFTKKRDDNGNQFITLIGTDILGFQKTLSFDEIINYLVTISSTEDEFLKRLRVANDKGKNGERLLNSYFKKIKGKEISDFKWVSEKHPGAPCDFVIEDLNGIVSLIDVKTTTGDFDKEIYISFFELSMMKKCEQYLIYRVCQLENNRGKLYRSENMIEIANLIINWFDSVPVKVKPTGISFCPSILNFKDKIDHPILITDISNP
;
A
#
# COMPACT_ATOMS: atom_id res chain seq x y z
N MET A 1 21.21 8.74 -18.23
CA MET A 1 21.94 9.81 -17.52
C MET A 1 22.32 9.29 -16.15
N ASP A 2 23.61 9.25 -15.84
CA ASP A 2 24.09 8.97 -14.49
C ASP A 2 23.73 10.18 -13.61
N LEU A 3 22.55 10.15 -12.99
CA LEU A 3 22.03 11.17 -12.05
C LEU A 3 22.79 11.17 -10.71
N ILE A 4 23.93 10.49 -10.63
CA ILE A 4 24.76 10.44 -9.42
C ILE A 4 26.22 10.60 -9.86
N LYS A 5 26.66 11.86 -9.99
CA LYS A 5 28.10 12.13 -10.02
C LYS A 5 28.62 12.06 -8.60
N ASN A 6 29.24 10.94 -8.25
CA ASN A 6 29.89 10.79 -6.96
C ASN A 6 31.09 11.76 -6.90
N ASN A 7 30.93 12.91 -6.23
CA ASN A 7 32.05 13.76 -5.90
C ASN A 7 32.72 13.19 -4.63
N PRO A 8 33.92 12.59 -4.75
CA PRO A 8 34.59 11.95 -3.62
C PRO A 8 34.92 12.91 -2.47
N ASN A 9 34.88 14.23 -2.72
CA ASN A 9 35.21 15.26 -1.75
C ASN A 9 34.00 15.89 -1.06
N ASN A 10 32.79 15.81 -1.65
CA ASN A 10 31.64 16.64 -1.21
C ASN A 10 30.39 15.89 -0.76
N PHE A 11 30.40 14.56 -0.69
CA PHE A 11 29.31 13.78 -0.05
C PHE A 11 27.89 14.21 -0.49
N CYS A 12 27.72 14.52 -1.78
CA CYS A 12 26.53 15.14 -2.32
C CYS A 12 26.05 14.34 -3.53
N PHE A 13 24.73 14.19 -3.66
CA PHE A 13 24.08 13.63 -4.83
C PHE A 13 23.57 14.81 -5.65
N THR A 14 24.05 14.94 -6.88
CA THR A 14 23.57 15.97 -7.80
C THR A 14 22.46 15.40 -8.67
N ALA A 15 21.24 15.89 -8.51
CA ALA A 15 20.13 15.54 -9.40
C ALA A 15 19.53 16.83 -9.95
N GLU A 16 19.35 16.90 -11.28
CA GLU A 16 18.76 18.07 -11.95
C GLU A 16 19.44 19.41 -11.61
N ASP A 17 20.78 19.40 -11.52
CA ASP A 17 21.61 20.56 -11.14
C ASP A 17 21.41 21.07 -9.69
N GLU A 18 20.65 20.34 -8.87
CA GLU A 18 20.53 20.57 -7.42
C GLU A 18 21.43 19.62 -6.62
N GLU A 19 22.02 20.13 -5.55
CA GLU A 19 22.88 19.40 -4.62
C GLU A 19 22.07 18.88 -3.43
N TYR A 20 21.96 17.55 -3.31
CA TYR A 20 21.35 16.87 -2.17
C TYR A 20 22.44 16.32 -1.25
N PHE A 21 22.57 16.90 -0.06
CA PHE A 21 23.66 16.57 0.86
C PHE A 21 23.41 15.28 1.64
N HIS A 22 24.40 14.40 1.61
CA HIS A 22 24.51 13.26 2.51
C HIS A 22 25.76 13.37 3.36
N ILE A 23 25.62 13.35 4.68
CA ILE A 23 26.80 13.27 5.56
C ILE A 23 27.29 11.82 5.58
N LEU A 24 28.30 11.46 4.77
CA LEU A 24 29.04 10.21 4.93
C LEU A 24 30.54 10.46 4.82
N LYS A 25 31.23 10.69 5.95
CA LYS A 25 32.69 10.89 6.03
C LYS A 25 33.57 9.84 5.32
N ASN A 26 33.04 8.70 4.89
CA ASN A 26 33.78 7.69 4.13
C ASN A 26 32.87 6.91 3.15
N LYS A 27 33.45 6.46 2.02
CA LYS A 27 32.77 5.75 0.91
C LYS A 27 32.09 4.43 1.30
N ASN A 28 32.41 3.89 2.48
CA ASN A 28 31.79 2.71 3.04
C ASN A 28 30.73 3.08 4.09
N ASP A 29 29.66 2.29 4.09
CA ASP A 29 29.01 1.84 5.33
C ASP A 29 27.86 2.65 5.94
N GLY A 30 27.33 3.69 5.31
CA GLY A 30 26.08 4.31 5.78
C GLY A 30 24.82 3.58 5.30
N LEU A 31 24.63 3.66 3.98
CA LEU A 31 23.52 3.08 3.22
C LEU A 31 23.77 1.59 2.95
N ILE A 32 25.01 1.24 2.63
CA ILE A 32 25.40 -0.15 2.39
C ILE A 32 25.20 -0.97 3.66
N ASN A 33 25.59 -0.47 4.84
CA ASN A 33 25.29 -1.17 6.10
C ASN A 33 23.80 -1.27 6.36
N CYS A 34 23.02 -0.26 5.98
CA CYS A 34 21.57 -0.31 6.10
C CYS A 34 21.01 -1.45 5.24
N LEU A 35 21.37 -1.51 3.96
CA LEU A 35 21.00 -2.60 3.05
C LEU A 35 21.46 -3.96 3.58
N GLU A 36 22.72 -4.10 3.96
CA GLU A 36 23.28 -5.38 4.43
C GLU A 36 22.66 -5.85 5.73
N LYS A 37 22.31 -4.94 6.66
CA LYS A 37 21.53 -5.27 7.85
C LYS A 37 20.13 -5.74 7.48
N ILE A 38 19.41 -5.00 6.65
CA ILE A 38 18.04 -5.34 6.21
C ILE A 38 18.02 -6.73 5.58
N PHE A 39 18.91 -6.97 4.62
CA PHE A 39 18.99 -8.25 3.90
C PHE A 39 19.61 -9.39 4.72
N SER A 40 20.17 -9.11 5.90
CA SER A 40 20.53 -10.14 6.88
C SER A 40 19.32 -10.69 7.63
N VAL A 41 18.20 -9.96 7.64
CA VAL A 41 16.93 -10.37 8.27
C VAL A 41 15.97 -10.94 7.24
N ASN A 42 15.86 -10.29 6.07
CA ASN A 42 14.93 -10.72 5.05
C ASN A 42 15.52 -10.53 3.65
N GLN A 43 15.60 -11.63 2.89
CA GLN A 43 16.25 -11.68 1.57
C GLN A 43 15.43 -11.01 0.46
N LYS A 44 14.13 -10.76 0.68
CA LYS A 44 13.22 -10.18 -0.30
C LYS A 44 12.40 -9.06 0.36
N ILE A 45 12.59 -7.83 -0.12
CA ILE A 45 11.97 -6.63 0.46
C ILE A 45 11.25 -5.84 -0.62
N HIS A 46 10.08 -5.27 -0.29
CA HIS A 46 9.43 -4.31 -1.18
C HIS A 46 10.21 -2.99 -1.21
N LEU A 47 10.38 -2.41 -2.40
CA LEU A 47 11.21 -1.24 -2.63
C LEU A 47 10.83 -0.05 -1.73
N ASP A 48 9.53 0.20 -1.53
CA ASP A 48 9.05 1.29 -0.68
C ASP A 48 9.51 1.17 0.78
N ASP A 49 9.47 -0.05 1.34
CA ASP A 49 9.93 -0.29 2.71
C ASP A 49 11.43 -0.05 2.83
N LEU A 50 12.18 -0.45 1.80
CA LEU A 50 13.62 -0.22 1.73
C LEU A 50 13.95 1.27 1.66
N VAL A 51 13.19 2.04 0.87
CA VAL A 51 13.32 3.50 0.77
C VAL A 51 13.07 4.16 2.12
N ILE A 52 11.99 3.78 2.81
CA ILE A 52 11.66 4.32 4.14
C ILE A 52 12.77 4.01 5.16
N ALA A 53 13.26 2.77 5.20
CA ALA A 53 14.30 2.35 6.14
C ALA A 53 15.62 3.09 5.90
N ILE A 54 16.00 3.28 4.64
CA ILE A 54 17.15 4.08 4.25
C ILE A 54 17.01 5.53 4.72
N LYS A 55 15.85 6.16 4.47
CA LYS A 55 15.59 7.56 4.87
C LYS A 55 15.71 7.76 6.38
N LYS A 56 15.14 6.86 7.19
CA LYS A 56 15.29 6.90 8.66
C LYS A 56 16.75 6.90 9.09
N THR A 57 17.56 6.08 8.43
CA THR A 57 18.99 5.94 8.73
C THR A 57 19.76 7.22 8.34
N ILE A 58 19.38 7.87 7.24
CA ILE A 58 19.93 9.16 6.81
C ILE A 58 19.56 10.26 7.81
N TRP A 59 18.29 10.33 8.22
CA TRP A 59 17.78 11.32 9.19
C TRP A 59 18.58 11.34 10.50
N LYS A 60 18.92 10.16 11.04
CA LYS A 60 19.73 10.07 12.27
C LYS A 60 21.08 10.78 12.15
N ARG A 61 21.63 10.91 10.94
CA ARG A 61 23.01 11.34 10.68
C ARG A 61 23.10 12.75 10.13
N GLN A 62 21.99 13.37 9.76
CA GLN A 62 21.98 14.76 9.33
C GLN A 62 22.05 15.70 10.54
N LYS A 63 22.66 16.87 10.33
CA LYS A 63 22.60 17.98 11.29
C LYS A 63 21.25 18.68 11.15
N ASP A 64 20.78 19.28 12.24
CA ASP A 64 19.44 19.88 12.32
C ASP A 64 19.18 20.98 11.28
N ASP A 65 20.22 21.69 10.86
CA ASP A 65 20.19 22.75 9.84
C ASP A 65 20.06 22.24 8.39
N LEU A 66 20.35 20.96 8.15
CA LEU A 66 20.31 20.33 6.82
C LEU A 66 19.11 19.38 6.63
N ILE A 67 18.19 19.32 7.60
CA ILE A 67 17.01 18.43 7.57
C ILE A 67 16.03 18.81 6.45
N ASN A 68 16.09 20.02 5.89
CA ASN A 68 15.16 20.43 4.82
C ASN A 68 15.60 19.96 3.42
N GLU A 69 16.82 19.42 3.28
CA GLU A 69 17.40 18.96 2.01
C GLU A 69 17.39 17.43 1.91
N LEU A 70 16.27 16.83 2.33
CA LEU A 70 16.13 15.38 2.31
C LEU A 70 16.08 14.84 0.89
N LEU A 71 16.68 13.67 0.72
CA LEU A 71 16.65 13.00 -0.56
C LEU A 71 15.21 12.66 -0.95
N PRO A 72 14.81 13.07 -2.16
CA PRO A 72 13.58 12.61 -2.76
C PRO A 72 13.59 11.08 -2.83
N ASN A 73 12.41 10.46 -2.66
CA ASN A 73 12.26 9.01 -2.76
C ASN A 73 12.82 8.47 -4.08
N ALA A 74 12.64 9.21 -5.18
CA ALA A 74 13.15 8.86 -6.50
C ALA A 74 14.69 8.67 -6.51
N ILE A 75 15.43 9.49 -5.77
CA ILE A 75 16.89 9.36 -5.69
C ILE A 75 17.29 8.11 -4.90
N VAL A 76 16.57 7.81 -3.82
CA VAL A 76 16.79 6.58 -3.03
C VAL A 76 16.46 5.33 -3.86
N VAL A 77 15.34 5.35 -4.59
CA VAL A 77 14.95 4.29 -5.54
C VAL A 77 16.02 4.08 -6.60
N GLN A 78 16.56 5.16 -7.16
CA GLN A 78 17.60 5.10 -8.16
C GLN A 78 18.91 4.54 -7.59
N PHE A 79 19.30 4.96 -6.38
CA PHE A 79 20.45 4.40 -5.67
C PHE A 79 20.30 2.88 -5.49
N ILE A 80 19.17 2.42 -4.94
CA ILE A 80 18.86 0.99 -4.76
C ILE A 80 18.93 0.27 -6.11
N SER A 81 18.32 0.85 -7.13
CA SER A 81 18.21 0.28 -8.48
C SER A 81 19.54 0.10 -9.19
N ASN A 82 20.52 0.96 -8.90
CA ASN A 82 21.85 0.95 -9.51
C ASN A 82 22.89 0.24 -8.65
N TYR A 83 22.52 -0.19 -7.44
CA TYR A 83 23.46 -0.85 -6.55
C TYR A 83 23.72 -2.29 -7.00
N LYS A 84 24.94 -2.54 -7.49
CA LYS A 84 25.36 -3.79 -8.14
C LYS A 84 25.08 -5.10 -7.38
N LYS A 85 24.91 -5.05 -6.04
CA LYS A 85 24.62 -6.23 -5.21
C LYS A 85 23.12 -6.46 -5.04
N ILE A 86 22.25 -5.61 -5.60
CA ILE A 86 20.80 -5.79 -5.58
C ILE A 86 20.34 -6.40 -6.88
N ASN A 87 19.57 -7.48 -6.79
CA ASN A 87 18.84 -8.05 -7.90
C ASN A 87 17.40 -7.53 -7.87
N LYS A 88 16.94 -6.99 -9.00
CA LYS A 88 15.55 -6.56 -9.15
C LYS A 88 14.70 -7.79 -9.42
N LEU A 89 13.68 -7.98 -8.60
CA LEU A 89 12.64 -8.98 -8.83
C LEU A 89 11.43 -8.30 -9.49
N THR A 90 10.44 -9.07 -9.90
CA THR A 90 9.17 -8.54 -10.39
C THR A 90 8.40 -7.84 -9.26
N ASN A 91 7.48 -6.93 -9.60
CA ASN A 91 6.54 -6.27 -8.67
C ASN A 91 7.18 -5.40 -7.57
N ASN A 92 8.18 -4.58 -7.91
CA ASN A 92 8.90 -3.71 -6.96
C ASN A 92 9.56 -4.42 -5.78
N PHE A 93 9.81 -5.73 -5.90
CA PHE A 93 10.61 -6.45 -4.93
C PHE A 93 12.09 -6.42 -5.32
N VAL A 94 12.95 -6.39 -4.31
CA VAL A 94 14.39 -6.46 -4.48
C VAL A 94 14.95 -7.56 -3.59
N SER A 95 15.99 -8.23 -4.09
CA SER A 95 16.79 -9.17 -3.31
C SER A 95 18.27 -8.80 -3.37
N TYR A 96 19.06 -9.37 -2.45
CA TYR A 96 20.48 -9.08 -2.35
C TYR A 96 21.31 -10.29 -2.79
N ILE A 97 22.21 -10.07 -3.74
CA ILE A 97 22.99 -11.11 -4.43
C ILE A 97 24.03 -11.74 -3.48
N LYS A 98 24.62 -10.96 -2.57
CA LYS A 98 25.61 -11.47 -1.60
C LYS A 98 25.75 -10.56 -0.37
N CYS A 99 25.10 -10.95 0.73
CA CYS A 99 25.21 -10.25 2.02
C CYS A 99 26.50 -10.63 2.74
N GLU A 100 27.30 -9.64 3.11
CA GLU A 100 28.16 -9.78 4.28
C GLU A 100 27.27 -9.52 5.51
N LYS A 101 27.18 -10.49 6.43
CA LYS A 101 26.38 -10.31 7.64
C LYS A 101 26.98 -9.17 8.45
N LYS A 102 26.24 -8.07 8.59
CA LYS A 102 26.64 -6.96 9.44
C LYS A 102 26.22 -7.21 10.88
N GLU A 103 27.00 -6.67 11.81
CA GLU A 103 26.64 -6.77 13.22
C GLU A 103 25.42 -5.91 13.55
N PHE A 104 24.46 -6.55 14.22
CA PHE A 104 23.32 -5.89 14.83
C PHE A 104 23.72 -5.20 16.13
N THR A 105 23.05 -4.09 16.46
CA THR A 105 23.18 -3.46 17.79
C THR A 105 22.64 -4.40 18.88
N LYS A 106 22.92 -4.09 20.15
CA LYS A 106 22.39 -4.90 21.26
C LYS A 106 20.86 -4.93 21.28
N VAL A 107 20.22 -3.78 21.01
CA VAL A 107 18.76 -3.69 20.90
C VAL A 107 18.27 -4.52 19.72
N GLU A 108 18.87 -4.38 18.53
CA GLU A 108 18.50 -5.17 17.34
C GLU A 108 18.61 -6.68 17.59
N LYS A 109 19.71 -7.16 18.18
CA LYS A 109 19.93 -8.58 18.52
C LYS A 109 18.86 -9.13 19.44
N LYS A 110 18.41 -8.35 20.43
CA LYS A 110 17.38 -8.75 21.40
C LYS A 110 15.97 -8.65 20.82
N SER A 111 15.69 -7.66 19.98
CA SER A 111 14.37 -7.47 19.37
C SER A 111 14.04 -8.51 18.31
N LEU A 112 15.03 -8.98 17.54
CA LEU A 112 14.81 -9.93 16.44
C LEU A 112 14.02 -11.18 16.84
N PRO A 113 14.47 -12.01 17.80
CA PRO A 113 13.72 -13.23 18.16
C PRO A 113 12.32 -12.93 18.74
N TYR A 114 12.15 -11.76 19.37
CA TYR A 114 10.85 -11.33 19.89
C TYR A 114 9.88 -10.99 18.76
N LEU A 115 10.33 -10.23 17.77
CA LEU A 115 9.53 -9.83 16.61
C LEU A 115 9.34 -10.97 15.60
N GLU A 116 10.30 -11.88 15.45
CA GLU A 116 10.13 -13.10 14.64
C GLU A 116 9.01 -13.98 15.21
N LYS A 117 8.90 -14.05 16.54
CA LYS A 117 7.86 -14.83 17.22
C LYS A 117 6.48 -14.19 17.14
N LEU A 118 6.39 -12.88 17.37
CA LEU A 118 5.11 -12.17 17.52
C LEU A 118 4.65 -11.47 16.25
N ASN A 119 5.52 -11.32 15.25
CA ASN A 119 5.35 -10.58 13.99
C ASN A 119 5.13 -9.07 14.17
N ILE A 120 4.17 -8.68 15.01
CA ILE A 120 3.83 -7.32 15.34
C ILE A 120 3.64 -7.16 16.85
N VAL A 121 4.16 -6.06 17.39
CA VAL A 121 4.05 -5.75 18.81
C VAL A 121 3.83 -4.26 19.01
N GLU A 122 3.20 -3.89 20.11
CA GLU A 122 3.17 -2.48 20.50
C GLU A 122 4.58 -1.97 20.80
N TYR A 123 4.84 -0.72 20.42
CA TYR A 123 6.11 -0.05 20.63
C TYR A 123 6.50 -0.05 22.11
N LYS A 124 5.54 0.23 23.00
CA LYS A 124 5.76 0.25 24.45
C LYS A 124 6.09 -1.14 24.97
N GLU A 125 5.43 -2.16 24.45
CA GLU A 125 5.67 -3.56 24.81
C GLU A 125 7.09 -3.99 24.45
N LEU A 126 7.54 -3.72 23.23
CA LEU A 126 8.92 -4.01 22.80
C LEU A 126 9.96 -3.30 23.69
N VAL A 127 9.71 -2.03 24.03
CA VAL A 127 10.59 -1.27 24.92
C VAL A 127 10.64 -1.89 26.32
N ASN A 128 9.49 -2.29 26.88
CA ASN A 128 9.42 -2.91 28.19
C ASN A 128 10.12 -4.28 28.20
N TYR A 129 9.96 -5.08 27.14
CA TYR A 129 10.69 -6.31 26.93
C TYR A 129 12.20 -6.05 26.92
N LEU A 130 12.69 -5.08 26.15
CA LEU A 130 14.12 -4.77 26.11
C LEU A 130 14.68 -4.29 27.46
N ILE A 131 13.89 -3.51 28.22
CA ILE A 131 14.25 -3.08 29.57
C ILE A 131 14.34 -4.29 30.51
N SER A 132 13.42 -5.25 30.42
CA SER A 132 13.49 -6.49 31.22
C SER A 132 14.71 -7.35 30.86
N GLN A 133 15.21 -7.21 29.63
CA GLN A 133 16.49 -7.78 29.17
C GLN A 133 17.72 -6.94 29.55
N GLY A 134 17.58 -5.91 30.40
CA GLY A 134 18.67 -5.09 30.93
C GLY A 134 19.11 -3.91 30.06
N GLU A 135 18.35 -3.54 29.01
CA GLU A 135 18.66 -2.36 28.19
C GLU A 135 18.16 -1.06 28.85
N LYS A 136 18.90 0.03 28.64
CA LYS A 136 18.47 1.36 29.11
C LYS A 136 17.35 1.89 28.25
N ARG A 137 16.28 2.39 28.88
CA ARG A 137 15.10 2.97 28.22
C ARG A 137 15.45 3.95 27.08
N GLY A 138 16.34 4.92 27.32
CA GLY A 138 16.74 5.91 26.30
C GLY A 138 17.46 5.28 25.09
N THR A 139 18.27 4.25 25.33
CA THR A 139 18.90 3.46 24.27
C THR A 139 17.85 2.72 23.45
N CYS A 140 16.86 2.09 24.08
CA CYS A 140 15.76 1.43 23.37
C CYS A 140 15.03 2.40 22.44
N TYR A 141 14.63 3.58 22.93
CA TYR A 141 13.92 4.56 22.11
C TYR A 141 14.74 5.03 20.90
N SER A 142 16.00 5.38 21.11
CA SER A 142 16.86 5.88 20.04
C SER A 142 17.25 4.81 19.02
N GLU A 143 17.53 3.59 19.46
CA GLU A 143 17.89 2.49 18.55
C GLU A 143 16.67 1.99 17.78
N ILE A 144 15.50 1.81 18.42
CA ILE A 144 14.29 1.38 17.70
C ILE A 144 13.88 2.42 16.65
N ARG A 145 13.89 3.71 17.00
CA ARG A 145 13.43 4.80 16.12
C ARG A 145 14.19 4.86 14.80
N TYR A 146 15.49 4.59 14.83
CA TYR A 146 16.38 4.78 13.68
C TYR A 146 17.00 3.49 13.15
N SER A 147 16.65 2.33 13.72
CA SER A 147 17.08 1.06 13.17
C SER A 147 16.44 0.83 11.81
N PRO A 148 17.22 0.39 10.81
CA PRO A 148 16.67 0.03 9.50
C PRO A 148 15.91 -1.29 9.52
N LEU A 149 16.00 -2.07 10.61
CA LEU A 149 15.34 -3.36 10.73
C LEU A 149 13.87 -3.24 11.13
N PHE A 150 13.45 -2.07 11.62
CA PHE A 150 12.13 -1.89 12.21
C PHE A 150 11.24 -0.96 11.39
N THR A 151 10.04 -1.45 11.10
CA THR A 151 8.95 -0.64 10.56
C THR A 151 8.06 -0.20 11.71
N LYS A 152 7.62 1.06 11.66
CA LYS A 152 6.76 1.66 12.69
C LYS A 152 5.47 2.11 12.04
N LYS A 153 4.34 1.67 12.59
CA LYS A 153 3.00 2.06 12.17
C LYS A 153 2.24 2.67 13.34
N ARG A 154 1.15 3.38 13.04
CA ARG A 154 0.20 3.86 14.03
C ARG A 154 -1.19 3.35 13.67
N ASP A 155 -1.97 2.96 14.68
CA ASP A 155 -3.41 2.78 14.52
C ASP A 155 -4.14 4.12 14.65
N ASP A 156 -5.47 4.09 14.52
CA ASP A 156 -6.33 5.27 14.63
C ASP A 156 -6.34 5.88 16.04
N ASN A 157 -6.02 5.08 17.07
CA ASN A 157 -5.90 5.53 18.45
C ASN A 157 -4.53 6.16 18.75
N GLY A 158 -3.63 6.20 17.76
CA GLY A 158 -2.26 6.69 17.90
C GLY A 158 -1.31 5.72 18.61
N ASN A 159 -1.75 4.50 18.91
CA ASN A 159 -0.89 3.44 19.38
C ASN A 159 0.13 3.10 18.30
N GLN A 160 1.37 2.88 18.73
CA GLN A 160 2.48 2.66 17.81
C GLN A 160 2.80 1.18 17.80
N PHE A 161 2.89 0.60 16.61
CA PHE A 161 3.26 -0.80 16.41
C PHE A 161 4.60 -0.89 15.71
N ILE A 162 5.37 -1.93 16.05
CA ILE A 162 6.68 -2.23 15.47
C ILE A 162 6.65 -3.63 14.86
N THR A 163 7.19 -3.74 13.64
CA THR A 163 7.42 -5.01 12.94
C THR A 163 8.86 -5.06 12.43
N LEU A 164 9.31 -6.24 12.01
CA LEU A 164 10.52 -6.34 11.19
C LEU A 164 10.26 -5.78 9.79
N ILE A 165 11.33 -5.33 9.14
CA ILE A 165 11.25 -4.89 7.75
C ILE A 165 10.97 -6.06 6.81
N GLY A 166 10.08 -5.86 5.85
CA GLY A 166 9.68 -6.87 4.87
C GLY A 166 8.90 -8.05 5.45
N THR A 167 8.55 -8.04 6.74
CA THR A 167 7.42 -8.85 7.19
C THR A 167 6.16 -8.15 6.66
N ASP A 168 5.52 -8.81 5.70
CA ASP A 168 4.54 -8.24 4.77
C ASP A 168 3.57 -7.26 5.44
N ILE A 169 3.31 -6.13 4.76
CA ILE A 169 2.16 -5.26 5.06
C ILE A 169 0.84 -6.07 4.95
N LEU A 170 0.81 -7.11 4.13
CA LEU A 170 -0.27 -8.10 4.09
C LEU A 170 -0.42 -8.87 5.40
N GLY A 171 0.62 -9.01 6.23
CA GLY A 171 0.51 -9.54 7.58
C GLY A 171 -0.16 -8.58 8.57
N PHE A 172 -0.16 -7.27 8.27
CA PHE A 172 -0.97 -6.29 8.99
C PHE A 172 -2.43 -6.35 8.52
N GLN A 173 -2.68 -6.59 7.21
CA GLN A 173 -4.03 -6.68 6.63
C GLN A 173 -4.73 -8.04 6.81
N LYS A 174 -3.99 -9.15 6.89
CA LYS A 174 -4.52 -10.50 7.18
C LYS A 174 -5.10 -10.65 8.59
N THR A 175 -4.81 -9.69 9.46
CA THR A 175 -5.31 -9.65 10.84
C THR A 175 -6.32 -8.55 11.09
N LEU A 176 -6.60 -7.68 10.10
CA LEU A 176 -7.64 -6.68 10.28
C LEU A 176 -8.99 -7.37 10.12
N SER A 177 -9.76 -7.34 11.20
CA SER A 177 -11.18 -7.62 11.18
C SER A 177 -11.89 -6.72 10.17
N PHE A 178 -13.08 -7.14 9.76
CA PHE A 178 -13.99 -6.36 8.92
C PHE A 178 -14.09 -4.89 9.37
N ASP A 179 -14.28 -4.65 10.66
CA ASP A 179 -14.41 -3.30 11.23
C ASP A 179 -13.12 -2.47 11.14
N GLU A 180 -11.96 -3.09 11.33
CA GLU A 180 -10.67 -2.40 11.20
C GLU A 180 -10.39 -1.97 9.76
N ILE A 181 -10.79 -2.79 8.78
CA ILE A 181 -10.72 -2.41 7.36
C ILE A 181 -11.63 -1.22 7.08
N ILE A 182 -12.87 -1.22 7.59
CA ILE A 182 -13.77 -0.08 7.45
C ILE A 182 -13.15 1.19 8.03
N ASN A 183 -12.64 1.13 9.26
CA ASN A 183 -12.06 2.29 9.93
C ASN A 183 -10.86 2.83 9.16
N TYR A 184 -9.97 1.96 8.68
CA TYR A 184 -8.84 2.36 7.84
C TYR A 184 -9.30 3.12 6.58
N LEU A 185 -10.30 2.61 5.87
CA LEU A 185 -10.85 3.23 4.66
C LEU A 185 -11.48 4.60 4.94
N VAL A 186 -12.16 4.74 6.08
CA VAL A 186 -12.75 6.01 6.53
C VAL A 186 -11.65 7.02 6.84
N THR A 187 -10.59 6.62 7.53
CA THR A 187 -9.45 7.50 7.87
C THR A 187 -8.78 8.03 6.62
N ILE A 188 -8.43 7.17 5.66
CA ILE A 188 -7.76 7.62 4.42
C ILE A 188 -8.67 8.51 3.54
N SER A 189 -9.99 8.26 3.52
CA SER A 189 -10.95 9.10 2.80
C SER A 189 -11.10 10.51 3.38
N SER A 190 -10.73 10.67 4.66
CA SER A 190 -10.79 11.93 5.39
C SER A 190 -9.55 12.79 5.17
N THR A 191 -8.42 12.16 4.83
CA THR A 191 -7.14 12.83 4.57
C THR A 191 -6.94 13.30 3.13
N GLU A 192 -7.77 12.84 2.19
CA GLU A 192 -7.58 13.09 0.76
C GLU A 192 -8.48 14.20 0.20
N ASP A 193 -7.95 14.85 -0.82
CA ASP A 193 -8.22 16.20 -1.32
C ASP A 193 -9.70 16.51 -1.59
N GLU A 194 -10.11 17.73 -1.24
CA GLU A 194 -11.46 18.28 -1.46
C GLU A 194 -11.88 18.23 -2.95
N PHE A 195 -10.90 18.15 -3.85
CA PHE A 195 -11.03 18.03 -5.29
C PHE A 195 -11.63 16.69 -5.76
N LEU A 196 -11.22 15.55 -5.19
CA LEU A 196 -11.80 14.23 -5.53
C LEU A 196 -13.21 14.07 -4.96
N LYS A 197 -13.46 14.68 -3.79
CA LYS A 197 -14.82 14.81 -3.24
C LYS A 197 -15.74 15.52 -4.22
N ARG A 198 -15.28 16.57 -4.93
CA ARG A 198 -16.07 17.33 -5.92
C ARG A 198 -16.34 16.57 -7.22
N LEU A 199 -15.43 15.70 -7.68
CA LEU A 199 -15.64 14.90 -8.91
C LEU A 199 -16.67 13.77 -8.74
N ARG A 200 -16.85 13.24 -7.53
CA ARG A 200 -17.86 12.23 -7.20
C ARG A 200 -19.20 12.81 -6.73
N VAL A 201 -19.34 14.14 -6.66
CA VAL A 201 -20.66 14.78 -6.51
C VAL A 201 -21.44 14.61 -7.80
N ALA A 202 -22.30 13.58 -7.77
CA ALA A 202 -23.53 13.42 -8.54
C ALA A 202 -23.37 13.13 -10.06
N ASN A 203 -22.90 11.92 -10.38
CA ASN A 203 -23.51 11.20 -11.49
C ASN A 203 -24.57 10.27 -10.89
N ASP A 204 -25.86 10.62 -11.04
CA ASP A 204 -27.00 9.83 -10.54
C ASP A 204 -26.93 8.37 -11.00
N LYS A 205 -26.32 8.12 -12.18
CA LYS A 205 -26.10 6.77 -12.70
C LYS A 205 -25.19 5.93 -11.80
N GLY A 206 -24.08 6.51 -11.33
CA GLY A 206 -23.14 5.82 -10.44
C GLY A 206 -23.84 5.37 -9.15
N LYS A 207 -24.46 6.33 -8.47
CA LYS A 207 -25.23 6.09 -7.24
C LYS A 207 -26.35 5.08 -7.42
N ASN A 208 -27.07 5.10 -8.55
CA ASN A 208 -28.14 4.13 -8.79
C ASN A 208 -27.59 2.71 -8.97
N GLY A 209 -26.42 2.53 -9.60
CA GLY A 209 -25.76 1.23 -9.65
C GLY A 209 -25.33 0.74 -8.27
N GLU A 210 -24.74 1.63 -7.44
CA GLU A 210 -24.39 1.31 -6.06
C GLU A 210 -25.64 0.93 -5.23
N ARG A 211 -26.76 1.67 -5.37
CA ARG A 211 -28.04 1.33 -4.72
C ARG A 211 -28.54 -0.06 -5.09
N LEU A 212 -28.51 -0.40 -6.38
CA LEU A 212 -28.91 -1.73 -6.83
C LEU A 212 -28.01 -2.82 -6.24
N LEU A 213 -26.71 -2.56 -6.17
CA LEU A 213 -25.78 -3.51 -5.58
C LEU A 213 -25.99 -3.67 -4.07
N ASN A 214 -26.26 -2.58 -3.35
CA ASN A 214 -26.64 -2.63 -1.93
C ASN A 214 -27.89 -3.51 -1.72
N SER A 215 -28.93 -3.34 -2.54
CA SER A 215 -30.14 -4.17 -2.51
C SER A 215 -29.84 -5.63 -2.84
N TYR A 216 -28.90 -5.91 -3.75
CA TYR A 216 -28.41 -7.27 -4.02
C TYR A 216 -27.66 -7.87 -2.82
N PHE A 217 -26.72 -7.14 -2.21
CA PHE A 217 -25.98 -7.61 -1.04
C PHE A 217 -26.90 -7.90 0.16
N LYS A 218 -27.95 -7.09 0.39
CA LYS A 218 -28.98 -7.41 1.39
C LYS A 218 -29.68 -8.76 1.11
N LYS A 219 -29.93 -9.12 -0.15
CA LYS A 219 -30.59 -10.38 -0.55
C LYS A 219 -29.70 -11.61 -0.34
N ILE A 220 -28.38 -11.46 -0.54
CA ILE A 220 -27.41 -12.56 -0.43
C ILE A 220 -26.72 -12.65 0.94
N LYS A 221 -26.92 -11.66 1.82
CA LYS A 221 -26.46 -11.72 3.21
C LYS A 221 -27.04 -12.94 3.94
N GLY A 222 -26.17 -13.68 4.63
CA GLY A 222 -26.49 -14.96 5.28
C GLY A 222 -26.52 -16.18 4.34
N LYS A 223 -26.34 -15.99 3.02
CA LYS A 223 -26.30 -17.08 2.03
C LYS A 223 -24.94 -17.20 1.34
N GLU A 224 -24.38 -16.06 0.94
CA GLU A 224 -23.10 -15.98 0.22
C GLU A 224 -22.10 -15.09 0.95
N ILE A 225 -22.58 -14.06 1.65
CA ILE A 225 -21.77 -13.14 2.46
C ILE A 225 -22.25 -13.15 3.91
N SER A 226 -21.32 -13.06 4.86
CA SER A 226 -21.63 -12.90 6.28
C SER A 226 -22.11 -11.48 6.57
N ASP A 227 -21.38 -10.48 6.06
CA ASP A 227 -21.68 -9.06 6.22
C ASP A 227 -21.20 -8.20 5.04
N PHE A 228 -21.68 -6.96 4.98
CA PHE A 228 -21.17 -5.95 4.07
C PHE A 228 -21.45 -4.53 4.54
N LYS A 229 -20.68 -3.58 4.00
CA LYS A 229 -20.82 -2.15 4.26
C LYS A 229 -20.74 -1.35 2.96
N TRP A 230 -21.68 -0.43 2.76
CA TRP A 230 -21.56 0.63 1.75
C TRP A 230 -20.74 1.78 2.33
N VAL A 231 -19.47 1.87 1.92
CA VAL A 231 -18.52 2.84 2.44
C VAL A 231 -18.69 4.19 1.74
N SER A 232 -18.84 4.17 0.41
CA SER A 232 -18.93 5.40 -0.40
C SER A 232 -20.20 6.22 -0.15
N GLU A 233 -21.27 5.62 0.40
CA GLU A 233 -22.50 6.34 0.79
C GLU A 233 -22.21 7.49 1.76
N LYS A 234 -21.35 7.23 2.76
CA LYS A 234 -20.95 8.22 3.78
C LYS A 234 -19.59 8.86 3.47
N HIS A 235 -18.75 8.17 2.71
CA HIS A 235 -17.39 8.59 2.41
C HIS A 235 -17.13 8.58 0.90
N PRO A 236 -17.61 9.58 0.14
CA PRO A 236 -17.48 9.61 -1.32
C PRO A 236 -16.04 9.51 -1.84
N GLY A 237 -15.04 9.84 -1.02
CA GLY A 237 -13.61 9.72 -1.35
C GLY A 237 -12.98 8.37 -1.00
N ALA A 238 -13.75 7.38 -0.56
CA ALA A 238 -13.22 6.05 -0.26
C ALA A 238 -12.64 5.37 -1.53
N PRO A 239 -11.57 4.58 -1.41
CA PRO A 239 -10.94 3.90 -2.56
C PRO A 239 -11.76 2.72 -3.11
N CYS A 240 -12.94 2.48 -2.55
CA CYS A 240 -13.89 1.45 -2.96
C CYS A 240 -15.29 1.88 -2.51
N ASP A 241 -16.32 1.28 -3.10
CA ASP A 241 -17.70 1.57 -2.77
C ASP A 241 -18.21 0.70 -1.62
N PHE A 242 -17.87 -0.59 -1.64
CA PHE A 242 -18.30 -1.55 -0.61
C PHE A 242 -17.13 -2.33 -0.04
N VAL A 243 -17.34 -2.85 1.16
CA VAL A 243 -16.55 -3.94 1.74
C VAL A 243 -17.52 -5.07 2.03
N ILE A 244 -17.18 -6.29 1.62
CA ILE A 244 -17.96 -7.50 1.91
C ILE A 244 -17.09 -8.48 2.67
N GLU A 245 -17.70 -9.28 3.53
CA GLU A 245 -17.08 -10.44 4.15
C GLU A 245 -17.84 -11.69 3.70
N ASP A 246 -17.13 -12.67 3.16
CA ASP A 246 -17.75 -13.94 2.76
C ASP A 246 -18.03 -14.85 3.97
N LEU A 247 -18.72 -15.98 3.76
CA LEU A 247 -19.01 -16.92 4.84
C LEU A 247 -17.77 -17.58 5.47
N ASN A 248 -16.59 -17.45 4.85
CA ASN A 248 -15.32 -17.95 5.36
C ASN A 248 -14.50 -16.86 6.07
N GLY A 249 -15.03 -15.64 6.21
CA GLY A 249 -14.32 -14.50 6.80
C GLY A 249 -13.35 -13.79 5.85
N ILE A 250 -13.39 -14.10 4.56
CA ILE A 250 -12.56 -13.42 3.56
C ILE A 250 -13.18 -12.05 3.26
N VAL A 251 -12.41 -10.99 3.49
CA VAL A 251 -12.84 -9.62 3.24
C VAL A 251 -12.42 -9.18 1.83
N SER A 252 -13.40 -8.71 1.05
CA SER A 252 -13.17 -8.11 -0.27
C SER A 252 -13.53 -6.64 -0.30
N LEU A 253 -12.71 -5.84 -0.97
CA LEU A 253 -13.03 -4.47 -1.36
C LEU A 253 -13.71 -4.48 -2.74
N ILE A 254 -14.79 -3.73 -2.87
CA ILE A 254 -15.64 -3.74 -4.07
C ILE A 254 -15.77 -2.33 -4.62
N ASP A 255 -15.58 -2.19 -5.92
CA ASP A 255 -15.78 -0.94 -6.65
C ASP A 255 -16.86 -1.12 -7.74
N VAL A 256 -17.83 -0.23 -7.77
CA VAL A 256 -19.01 -0.31 -8.62
C VAL A 256 -18.84 0.60 -9.82
N LYS A 257 -18.83 0.00 -11.01
CA LYS A 257 -18.70 0.73 -12.26
C LYS A 257 -20.00 0.63 -13.05
N THR A 258 -20.73 1.74 -13.12
CA THR A 258 -22.07 1.74 -13.73
C THR A 258 -22.08 2.32 -15.13
N THR A 259 -22.90 1.75 -16.02
CA THR A 259 -23.16 2.29 -17.36
C THR A 259 -24.60 2.04 -17.80
N THR A 260 -25.15 2.94 -18.60
CA THR A 260 -26.46 2.73 -19.25
C THR A 260 -26.35 1.93 -20.55
N GLY A 261 -25.16 1.81 -21.12
CA GLY A 261 -24.95 1.03 -22.34
C GLY A 261 -24.54 -0.41 -22.06
N ASP A 262 -23.95 -1.01 -23.09
CA ASP A 262 -23.45 -2.38 -23.02
C ASP A 262 -22.24 -2.53 -22.11
N PHE A 263 -21.97 -3.79 -21.80
CA PHE A 263 -20.89 -4.23 -20.93
C PHE A 263 -19.53 -3.63 -21.33
N ASP A 264 -19.20 -3.64 -22.63
CA ASP A 264 -17.89 -3.27 -23.18
C ASP A 264 -17.56 -1.76 -23.15
N LYS A 265 -18.46 -0.92 -22.63
CA LYS A 265 -18.10 0.48 -22.39
C LYS A 265 -16.91 0.56 -21.44
N GLU A 266 -15.97 1.46 -21.74
CA GLU A 266 -14.75 1.61 -20.95
C GLU A 266 -15.05 1.85 -19.46
N ILE A 267 -14.16 1.31 -18.64
CA ILE A 267 -14.10 1.56 -17.20
C ILE A 267 -12.88 2.42 -16.94
N TYR A 268 -13.07 3.54 -16.25
CA TYR A 268 -11.99 4.34 -15.71
C TYR A 268 -11.64 3.86 -14.29
N ILE A 269 -10.35 3.64 -14.03
CA ILE A 269 -9.82 3.35 -12.70
C ILE A 269 -8.80 4.42 -12.34
N SER A 270 -8.99 5.07 -11.20
CA SER A 270 -8.04 6.07 -10.71
C SER A 270 -6.75 5.42 -10.19
N PHE A 271 -5.68 6.21 -10.12
CA PHE A 271 -4.42 5.76 -9.50
C PHE A 271 -4.61 5.36 -8.03
N PHE A 272 -5.53 6.01 -7.32
CA PHE A 272 -5.83 5.69 -5.92
C PHE A 272 -6.52 4.33 -5.79
N GLU A 273 -7.51 4.05 -6.65
CA GLU A 273 -8.16 2.73 -6.75
C GLU A 273 -7.13 1.64 -7.09
N LEU A 274 -6.26 1.87 -8.08
CA LEU A 274 -5.16 0.95 -8.42
C LEU A 274 -4.23 0.68 -7.24
N SER A 275 -3.84 1.75 -6.54
CA SER A 275 -2.97 1.66 -5.36
C SER A 275 -3.62 0.85 -4.25
N MET A 276 -4.95 0.92 -4.11
CA MET A 276 -5.69 0.12 -3.13
C MET A 276 -5.83 -1.35 -3.56
N MET A 277 -6.07 -1.60 -4.85
CA MET A 277 -6.11 -2.96 -5.42
C MET A 277 -4.82 -3.72 -5.11
N LYS A 278 -3.65 -3.09 -5.25
CA LYS A 278 -2.36 -3.71 -4.92
C LYS A 278 -2.20 -4.01 -3.42
N LYS A 279 -2.88 -3.26 -2.55
CA LYS A 279 -2.71 -3.35 -1.10
C LYS A 279 -3.62 -4.38 -0.46
N CYS A 280 -4.79 -4.70 -0.99
CA CYS A 280 -5.71 -5.64 -0.33
C CYS A 280 -5.55 -7.06 -0.86
N GLU A 281 -6.05 -8.05 -0.11
CA GLU A 281 -6.02 -9.47 -0.50
C GLU A 281 -7.06 -9.81 -1.56
N GLN A 282 -8.17 -9.06 -1.61
CA GLN A 282 -9.19 -9.21 -2.64
C GLN A 282 -9.82 -7.86 -2.99
N TYR A 283 -9.68 -7.47 -4.27
CA TYR A 283 -10.36 -6.31 -4.85
C TYR A 283 -11.15 -6.75 -6.06
N LEU A 284 -12.44 -6.46 -6.08
CA LEU A 284 -13.36 -6.87 -7.16
C LEU A 284 -14.03 -5.64 -7.77
N ILE A 285 -14.21 -5.68 -9.09
CA ILE A 285 -15.05 -4.73 -9.82
C ILE A 285 -16.42 -5.35 -10.04
N TYR A 286 -17.45 -4.65 -9.61
CA TYR A 286 -18.84 -4.98 -9.88
C TYR A 286 -19.36 -4.04 -10.98
N ARG A 287 -19.59 -4.59 -12.16
CA ARG A 287 -20.07 -3.84 -13.33
C ARG A 287 -21.57 -3.96 -13.43
N VAL A 288 -22.27 -2.82 -13.28
CA VAL A 288 -23.72 -2.71 -13.51
C VAL A 288 -23.92 -2.08 -14.89
N CYS A 289 -24.38 -2.84 -15.87
CA CYS A 289 -24.68 -2.34 -17.21
C CYS A 289 -26.16 -2.42 -17.56
N GLN A 290 -26.54 -1.78 -18.66
CA GLN A 290 -27.94 -1.68 -19.12
C GLN A 290 -28.88 -1.21 -17.99
N LEU A 291 -28.44 -0.19 -17.25
CA LEU A 291 -29.19 0.38 -16.14
C LEU A 291 -30.44 1.13 -16.64
N GLU A 292 -31.62 0.55 -16.44
CA GLU A 292 -32.91 1.12 -16.80
C GLU A 292 -33.97 0.78 -15.74
N ASN A 293 -34.82 1.75 -15.37
CA ASN A 293 -35.95 1.56 -14.45
C ASN A 293 -35.59 0.84 -13.15
N ASN A 294 -34.46 1.20 -12.52
CA ASN A 294 -33.93 0.54 -11.31
C ASN A 294 -33.70 -0.96 -11.49
N ARG A 295 -33.30 -1.36 -12.70
CA ARG A 295 -32.81 -2.70 -13.00
C ARG A 295 -31.51 -2.61 -13.76
N GLY A 296 -30.67 -3.62 -13.62
CA GLY A 296 -29.43 -3.70 -14.36
C GLY A 296 -28.90 -5.12 -14.41
N LYS A 297 -27.94 -5.32 -15.29
CA LYS A 297 -27.19 -6.56 -15.42
C LYS A 297 -25.91 -6.44 -14.63
N LEU A 298 -25.73 -7.34 -13.66
CA LEU A 298 -24.56 -7.35 -12.80
C LEU A 298 -23.52 -8.37 -13.25
N TYR A 299 -22.27 -7.94 -13.32
CA TYR A 299 -21.09 -8.76 -13.57
C TYR A 299 -20.05 -8.53 -12.48
N ARG A 300 -19.30 -9.57 -12.12
CA ARG A 300 -18.23 -9.52 -11.12
C ARG A 300 -16.89 -9.94 -11.73
N SER A 301 -15.86 -9.13 -11.53
CA SER A 301 -14.50 -9.44 -12.01
C SER A 301 -13.88 -10.57 -11.19
N GLU A 302 -12.82 -11.17 -11.73
CA GLU A 302 -11.81 -11.83 -10.89
C GLU A 302 -11.09 -10.81 -9.98
N ASN A 303 -10.24 -11.31 -9.10
CA ASN A 303 -9.43 -10.47 -8.23
C ASN A 303 -8.49 -9.58 -9.07
N MET A 304 -8.52 -8.28 -8.80
CA MET A 304 -7.83 -7.26 -9.61
C MET A 304 -6.35 -7.05 -9.26
N ILE A 305 -5.83 -7.75 -8.25
CA ILE A 305 -4.44 -7.58 -7.75
C ILE A 305 -3.39 -7.75 -8.85
N GLU A 306 -3.52 -8.78 -9.69
CA GLU A 306 -2.51 -9.08 -10.72
C GLU A 306 -2.46 -7.97 -11.77
N ILE A 307 -3.63 -7.51 -12.21
CA ILE A 307 -3.78 -6.40 -13.16
C ILE A 307 -3.25 -5.10 -12.54
N ALA A 308 -3.62 -4.79 -11.30
CA ALA A 308 -3.14 -3.61 -10.60
C ALA A 308 -1.61 -3.59 -10.46
N ASN A 309 -0.99 -4.73 -10.14
CA ASN A 309 0.46 -4.85 -10.09
C ASN A 309 1.09 -4.59 -11.46
N LEU A 310 0.53 -5.16 -12.53
CA LEU A 310 1.03 -4.94 -13.89
C LEU A 310 0.98 -3.46 -14.29
N ILE A 311 -0.13 -2.78 -14.02
CA ILE A 311 -0.31 -1.35 -14.36
C ILE A 311 0.59 -0.47 -13.51
N ILE A 312 0.67 -0.71 -12.19
CA ILE A 312 1.53 0.10 -11.30
C ILE A 312 2.99 -0.06 -11.67
N ASN A 313 3.46 -1.28 -11.96
CA ASN A 313 4.83 -1.47 -12.43
C ASN A 313 5.11 -0.69 -13.72
N TRP A 314 4.12 -0.58 -14.61
CA TRP A 314 4.23 0.27 -15.78
C TRP A 314 4.29 1.75 -15.38
N PHE A 315 3.43 2.23 -14.47
CA PHE A 315 3.44 3.62 -13.96
C PHE A 315 4.80 3.99 -13.38
N ASP A 316 5.39 3.09 -12.59
CA ASP A 316 6.71 3.27 -11.97
C ASP A 316 7.86 3.30 -12.98
N SER A 317 7.65 2.75 -14.18
CA SER A 317 8.61 2.79 -15.28
C SER A 317 8.56 4.07 -16.12
N VAL A 318 7.48 4.86 -15.98
CA VAL A 318 7.28 6.11 -16.74
C VAL A 318 8.27 7.17 -16.23
N PRO A 319 8.84 8.04 -17.11
CA PRO A 319 9.71 9.12 -16.68
C PRO A 319 9.07 10.03 -15.62
N VAL A 320 9.86 10.48 -14.64
CA VAL A 320 9.44 11.24 -13.44
C VAL A 320 8.55 12.47 -13.73
N LYS A 321 8.68 13.06 -14.93
CA LYS A 321 7.91 14.23 -15.38
C LYS A 321 6.48 13.91 -15.80
N VAL A 322 6.11 12.64 -15.89
CA VAL A 322 4.75 12.19 -16.20
C VAL A 322 4.20 11.45 -14.98
N LYS A 323 3.06 11.91 -14.48
CA LYS A 323 2.34 11.27 -13.38
C LYS A 323 0.98 10.82 -13.87
N PRO A 324 0.82 9.55 -14.26
CA PRO A 324 -0.49 9.03 -14.65
C PRO A 324 -1.47 9.15 -13.48
N THR A 325 -2.70 9.59 -13.76
CA THR A 325 -3.75 9.78 -12.73
C THR A 325 -4.74 8.62 -12.66
N GLY A 326 -4.68 7.71 -13.63
CA GLY A 326 -5.56 6.58 -13.77
C GLY A 326 -5.42 5.94 -15.14
N ILE A 327 -6.27 4.95 -15.41
CA ILE A 327 -6.38 4.27 -16.70
C ILE A 327 -7.85 4.16 -17.12
N SER A 328 -8.08 4.02 -18.41
CA SER A 328 -9.35 3.53 -18.95
C SER A 328 -9.09 2.26 -19.74
N PHE A 329 -9.99 1.29 -19.65
CA PHE A 329 -9.91 0.10 -20.48
C PHE A 329 -11.27 -0.52 -20.77
N CYS A 330 -11.33 -1.30 -21.85
CA CYS A 330 -12.50 -2.09 -22.22
C CYS A 330 -12.64 -3.31 -21.27
N PRO A 331 -13.80 -3.53 -20.61
CA PRO A 331 -14.00 -4.64 -19.68
C PRO A 331 -13.74 -6.03 -20.26
N SER A 332 -13.84 -6.18 -21.59
CA SER A 332 -13.54 -7.43 -22.30
C SER A 332 -12.11 -7.95 -22.09
N ILE A 333 -11.16 -7.10 -21.67
CA ILE A 333 -9.79 -7.53 -21.34
C ILE A 333 -9.68 -8.22 -19.98
N LEU A 334 -10.70 -8.07 -19.13
CA LEU A 334 -10.75 -8.70 -17.82
C LEU A 334 -11.48 -10.03 -17.91
N ASN A 335 -11.02 -10.99 -17.12
CA ASN A 335 -11.82 -12.16 -16.81
C ASN A 335 -12.86 -11.76 -15.76
N PHE A 336 -14.11 -11.63 -16.20
CA PHE A 336 -15.23 -11.62 -15.27
C PHE A 336 -15.60 -13.09 -15.03
N LYS A 337 -15.43 -13.55 -13.78
CA LYS A 337 -15.68 -14.96 -13.38
C LYS A 337 -17.14 -15.37 -13.57
N ASP A 338 -17.98 -14.39 -13.88
CA ASP A 338 -19.36 -14.53 -14.32
C ASP A 338 -19.51 -13.99 -15.75
N LYS A 339 -18.73 -14.53 -16.71
CA LYS A 339 -19.33 -14.95 -17.98
C LYS A 339 -20.32 -16.09 -17.68
N ILE A 340 -21.35 -15.80 -16.89
CA ILE A 340 -22.55 -16.60 -16.95
C ILE A 340 -23.12 -16.22 -18.31
N ASP A 341 -23.56 -17.21 -19.06
CA ASP A 341 -24.39 -17.01 -20.25
C ASP A 341 -25.60 -16.06 -19.98
N HIS A 342 -25.88 -15.74 -18.69
CA HIS A 342 -26.87 -14.77 -18.24
C HIS A 342 -26.40 -13.88 -17.07
N PRO A 343 -26.35 -12.55 -17.23
CA PRO A 343 -26.12 -11.62 -16.11
C PRO A 343 -27.19 -11.72 -15.02
N ILE A 344 -26.82 -11.44 -13.77
CA ILE A 344 -27.81 -11.36 -12.68
C ILE A 344 -28.63 -10.09 -12.87
N LEU A 345 -29.93 -10.25 -13.07
CA LEU A 345 -30.87 -9.13 -13.04
C LEU A 345 -31.04 -8.67 -11.59
N ILE A 346 -30.50 -7.51 -11.27
CA ILE A 346 -30.69 -6.87 -9.96
C ILE A 346 -31.78 -5.82 -10.06
N THR A 347 -32.65 -5.79 -9.06
CA THR A 347 -33.76 -4.82 -8.93
C THR A 347 -33.71 -4.16 -7.57
N ASP A 348 -34.04 -2.87 -7.54
CA ASP A 348 -34.21 -2.17 -6.27
C ASP A 348 -35.50 -2.65 -5.58
N ILE A 349 -35.40 -2.96 -4.28
CA ILE A 349 -36.51 -3.47 -3.46
C ILE A 349 -37.10 -2.34 -2.60
N SER A 350 -36.62 -1.10 -2.78
CA SER A 350 -37.07 0.09 -2.02
C SER A 350 -38.55 0.45 -2.20
N ASN A 351 -39.30 -0.25 -3.05
CA ASN A 351 -40.76 -0.15 -3.15
C ASN A 351 -41.35 -1.56 -3.30
N PRO A 352 -42.15 -2.06 -2.33
CA PRO A 352 -43.11 -3.13 -2.61
C PRO A 352 -44.17 -2.68 -3.62
#